data_AF-W4KEL4-F1
#
_entry.id   AF-W4KEL4-F1
#
_cell.length_a   1.000
_cell.length_b   1.000
_cell.length_c   1.000
_cell.angle_alpha   90.00
_cell.angle_beta   90.00
_cell.angle_gamma   90.00
#
_symmetry.space_group_name_H-M   'P 1'
#
loop_
_entity.id
_entity.type
_entity.pdbx_description
1 polymer ?
#
loop_
_entity_poly.entity_id
_entity_poly.type
_entity_poly.pdbx_seq_one_letter_code
_entity_poly.pdbx_strand_id
1 'polypeptide(L)' 'MIAAFPTPVLSIAADVVKDLDGGDALSGLWTLFTKCKESLQDGRRLENISWRLWYRE' A
#
# COMPACT_ATOMS: atom_id res chain seq x y z
N MET A 1 -16.80 -3.16 -5.15
CA MET A 1 -15.70 -2.47 -5.84
C MET A 1 -15.72 -1.02 -5.39
N ILE A 2 -14.62 -0.54 -4.82
CA ILE A 2 -14.47 0.90 -4.50
C ILE A 2 -14.49 1.65 -5.83
N ALA A 3 -15.28 2.71 -5.94
CA ALA A 3 -15.39 3.50 -7.17
C ALA A 3 -14.01 3.99 -7.61
N ALA A 4 -13.70 3.91 -8.91
CA ALA A 4 -12.51 4.52 -9.46
C ALA A 4 -12.71 6.05 -9.45
N PHE A 5 -11.92 6.75 -8.64
CA PHE A 5 -11.96 8.20 -8.58
C PHE A 5 -11.09 8.77 -9.71
N PRO A 6 -11.47 9.90 -10.33
CA PRO A 6 -10.70 10.52 -11.40
C PRO A 6 -9.32 11.02 -10.92
N THR A 7 -9.16 11.22 -9.62
CA THR A 7 -7.89 11.56 -8.96
C THR A 7 -7.76 10.78 -7.65
N PRO A 8 -6.53 10.51 -7.18
CA PRO A 8 -6.33 9.83 -5.91
C PRO A 8 -6.90 10.67 -4.75
N VAL A 9 -7.64 10.01 -3.86
CA VAL A 9 -8.30 10.64 -2.70
C VAL A 9 -7.37 10.60 -1.47
N LEU A 10 -6.45 9.64 -1.43
CA LEU A 10 -5.54 9.40 -0.31
C LEU A 10 -4.09 9.42 -0.77
N SER A 11 -3.19 9.90 0.07
CA SER A 11 -1.74 9.84 -0.11
C SER A 11 -1.09 9.30 1.16
N ILE A 12 0.10 8.70 1.03
CA ILE A 12 0.81 8.05 2.13
C ILE A 12 2.13 8.77 2.39
N ALA A 13 2.39 9.03 3.68
CA ALA A 13 3.67 9.49 4.18
C ALA A 13 4.68 8.34 4.15
N ALA A 14 5.35 8.14 3.01
CA ALA A 14 6.29 7.04 2.79
C ALA A 14 7.48 7.05 3.77
N ASP A 15 7.81 8.24 4.29
CA ASP A 15 8.84 8.44 5.30
C ASP A 15 8.48 7.86 6.66
N VAL A 16 7.19 7.64 6.95
CA VAL A 16 6.71 6.98 8.17
C VAL A 16 6.56 5.48 7.95
N VAL A 17 6.23 5.06 6.73
CA VAL A 17 6.08 3.63 6.37
C VAL A 17 7.39 2.85 6.57
N LYS A 18 8.54 3.50 6.37
CA LYS A 18 9.86 2.88 6.55
C LYS A 18 10.14 2.47 8.01
N ASP A 19 9.44 3.08 8.97
CA ASP A 19 9.63 2.85 10.40
C ASP A 19 8.70 1.73 10.91
N LEU A 20 7.89 1.14 10.02
CA LEU A 20 7.08 -0.03 10.33
C LEU A 20 7.95 -1.29 10.28
N ASP A 21 8.11 -1.94 11.43
CA ASP A 21 8.85 -3.19 11.56
C ASP A 21 7.93 -4.42 11.62
N GLY A 22 8.39 -5.52 11.04
CA GLY A 22 7.79 -6.85 11.14
C GLY A 22 6.93 -7.26 9.94
N GLY A 23 6.98 -8.55 9.57
CA GLY A 23 6.26 -9.09 8.41
C GLY A 23 4.73 -8.96 8.48
N ASP A 24 4.16 -8.85 9.68
CA ASP A 24 2.73 -8.54 9.86
C ASP A 24 2.37 -7.14 9.36
N ALA A 25 3.27 -6.15 9.51
CA ALA A 25 3.06 -4.81 9.00
C ALA A 25 3.05 -4.79 7.47
N LEU A 26 3.96 -5.52 6.83
CA LEU A 26 4.05 -5.60 5.37
C LEU A 26 2.87 -6.36 4.75
N SER A 27 2.43 -7.46 5.35
CA SER A 27 1.23 -8.19 4.91
C SER A 27 -0.06 -7.37 5.12
N GLY A 28 -0.14 -6.60 6.22
CA GLY A 28 -1.23 -5.67 6.49
C GLY A 28 -1.31 -4.53 5.47
N LEU A 29 -0.17 -3.90 5.18
CA LEU A 29 -0.08 -2.86 4.13
C LEU A 29 -0.46 -3.40 2.76
N TRP A 30 0.06 -4.58 2.39
CA TRP A 30 -0.31 -5.22 1.13
C TRP A 30 -1.82 -5.45 1.03
N THR A 31 -2.43 -6.01 2.08
CA THR A 31 -3.89 -6.23 2.15
C THR A 31 -4.68 -4.93 1.98
N LEU A 32 -4.23 -3.84 2.60
CA LEU A 32 -4.85 -2.53 2.48
C LEU A 32 -4.70 -1.97 1.06
N PHE A 33 -3.51 -2.01 0.48
CA PHE A 33 -3.25 -1.50 -0.87
C PHE A 33 -4.00 -2.29 -1.94
N THR A 34 -4.13 -3.61 -1.82
CA THR A 34 -4.95 -4.40 -2.76
C THR A 34 -6.40 -3.94 -2.81
N LYS A 35 -6.96 -3.46 -1.69
CA LYS A 35 -8.33 -2.95 -1.63
C LYS A 35 -8.44 -1.50 -2.09
N CYS A 36 -7.43 -0.68 -1.83
CA CYS A 36 -7.50 0.78 -1.93
C CYS A 36 -6.67 1.40 -3.08
N LYS A 37 -5.92 0.60 -3.85
CA LYS A 37 -4.93 1.09 -4.83
C LYS A 37 -5.46 2.07 -5.87
N GLU A 38 -6.72 1.97 -6.25
CA GLU A 38 -7.35 2.89 -7.23
C GLU A 38 -7.73 4.24 -6.61
N SER A 39 -7.74 4.35 -5.27
CA SER A 39 -8.02 5.59 -4.54
C SER A 39 -6.76 6.19 -3.91
N LEU A 40 -5.64 5.47 -3.93
CA LEU A 40 -4.35 5.88 -3.36
C LEU A 40 -3.44 6.46 -4.44
N GLN A 41 -2.78 7.56 -4.11
CA GLN A 41 -1.63 8.05 -4.88
C GLN A 41 -0.58 6.94 -4.93
N ASP A 42 -0.15 6.59 -6.15
CA ASP A 42 0.79 5.49 -6.40
C ASP A 42 0.34 4.11 -5.87
N GLY A 43 -0.96 3.90 -5.65
CA GLY A 43 -1.48 2.73 -4.96
C GLY A 43 -1.05 1.38 -5.54
N ARG A 44 -0.99 1.25 -6.88
CA ARG A 44 -0.49 0.03 -7.54
C ARG A 44 1.00 -0.21 -7.29
N ARG A 45 1.80 0.85 -7.19
CA ARG A 45 3.23 0.76 -6.88
C ARG A 45 3.43 0.34 -5.44
N LEU A 46 2.65 0.92 -4.53
CA LEU A 46 2.65 0.58 -3.10
C LEU A 46 2.26 -0.89 -2.88
N GLU A 47 1.17 -1.37 -3.49
CA GLU A 47 0.77 -2.79 -3.44
C GLU A 47 1.91 -3.72 -3.87
N ASN A 48 2.57 -3.40 -4.99
CA ASN A 48 3.66 -4.22 -5.53
C ASN A 48 4.89 -4.25 -4.63
N ILE A 49 5.29 -3.10 -4.08
CA ILE A 49 6.43 -3.01 -3.16
C ILE A 49 6.13 -3.79 -1.87
N SER A 50 4.95 -3.61 -1.26
CA SER A 50 4.58 -4.34 -0.06
C SER A 50 4.59 -5.86 -0.26
N TRP A 51 4.06 -6.35 -1.40
CA TRP A 51 4.14 -7.78 -1.75
C TRP A 51 5.58 -8.28 -1.88
N ARG A 52 6.43 -7.54 -2.60
CA ARG A 52 7.83 -7.94 -2.83
C ARG A 52 8.67 -7.94 -1.57
N LEU A 53 8.42 -6.99 -0.66
CA LEU A 53 9.11 -6.91 0.62
C LEU A 53 8.64 -8.03 1.55
N TRP A 54 7.33 -8.25 1.65
CA TRP A 54 6.78 -9.33 2.47
C TRP A 54 7.28 -10.71 2.02
N TYR A 55 7.39 -10.96 0.71
CA TYR A 55 7.92 -12.24 0.19
C TYR A 55 9.41 -12.48 0.53
N ARG A 56 10.13 -11.45 0.99
CA ARG A 56 11.56 -11.55 1.36
C ARG A 56 11.79 -11.73 2.86
N GLU A 57 10.76 -11.56 3.69
CA GLU A 57 10.78 -11.87 5.13
C GLU A 57 10.43 -13.33 5.38
#